data_AF-Q0I926-F1
#
_entry.id   AF-Q0I926-F1
#
_cell.length_a   1.000
_cell.length_b   1.000
_cell.length_c   1.000
_cell.angle_alpha   90.00
_cell.angle_beta   90.00
_cell.angle_gamma   90.00
#
_symmetry.space_group_name_H-M   'P 1'
#
loop_
_entity.id
_entity.type
_entity.pdbx_description
1 polymer ?
#
loop_
_entity_poly.entity_id
_entity_poly.type
_entity_poly.pdbx_seq_one_letter_code
_entity_poly.pdbx_strand_id
1 'polypeptide(L)' 'MSWTVAKSWTSVLPQQGYRHFRLILQGGKGQSRWVELEAVLDSNVRLRINWNELKKQELWTSGWQQLPPDE' A
#
# COMPACT_ATOMS: atom_id res chain seq x y z
N MET A 1 -17.74 3.06 13.39
CA MET A 1 -16.97 1.93 12.81
C MET A 1 -15.50 2.30 12.86
N SER A 2 -14.68 1.47 13.51
CA SER A 2 -13.23 1.63 13.53
C SER A 2 -12.66 1.47 12.12
N TRP A 3 -11.84 2.43 11.68
CA TRP A 3 -11.15 2.35 10.41
C TRP A 3 -9.90 1.47 10.60
N THR A 4 -10.00 0.23 10.13
CA THR A 4 -8.90 -0.75 10.18
C THR A 4 -8.25 -0.84 8.81
N VAL A 5 -6.91 -0.77 8.79
CA VAL A 5 -6.10 -0.85 7.57
C VAL A 5 -5.23 -2.10 7.67
N ALA A 6 -5.09 -2.84 6.57
CA ALA A 6 -4.21 -4.00 6.51
C ALA A 6 -2.75 -3.58 6.77
N LYS A 7 -1.99 -4.44 7.46
CA LYS A 7 -0.58 -4.17 7.79
C LYS A 7 0.37 -4.33 6.60
N SER A 8 -0.06 -5.04 5.57
CA SER A 8 0.69 -5.31 4.35
C SER A 8 -0.16 -5.10 3.11
N TRP A 9 0.49 -4.68 2.05
CA TRP A 9 -0.12 -4.35 0.77
C TRP A 9 0.81 -4.74 -0.37
N THR A 10 0.20 -5.16 -1.48
CA THR A 10 0.91 -5.44 -2.73
C THR A 10 0.37 -4.53 -3.83
N SER A 11 1.23 -3.77 -4.48
CA SER A 11 0.86 -2.95 -5.63
C SER A 11 0.78 -3.80 -6.90
N VAL A 12 -0.20 -3.51 -7.75
CA VAL A 12 -0.38 -4.19 -9.03
C VAL A 12 0.78 -3.86 -9.99
N LEU A 13 1.20 -2.60 -10.02
CA LEU A 13 2.36 -2.13 -10.79
C LEU A 13 3.52 -1.75 -9.85
N PRO A 14 4.79 -1.89 -10.28
CA PRO A 14 5.93 -1.47 -9.48
C PRO A 14 5.85 0.01 -9.11
N GLN A 15 6.04 0.31 -7.84
CA GLN A 15 6.17 1.67 -7.32
C GLN A 15 7.63 1.86 -6.90
N GLN A 16 8.36 2.70 -7.64
CA GLN A 16 9.81 2.89 -7.43
C GLN A 16 10.62 1.58 -7.45
N GLY A 17 10.19 0.61 -8.26
CA GLY A 17 10.83 -0.72 -8.36
C GLY A 17 10.32 -1.77 -7.37
N TYR A 18 9.43 -1.42 -6.44
CA TYR A 18 8.93 -2.34 -5.42
C TYR A 18 7.43 -2.61 -5.58
N ARG A 19 6.99 -3.80 -5.17
CA ARG A 19 5.56 -4.15 -5.14
C ARG A 19 5.03 -4.50 -3.75
N HIS A 20 5.88 -4.92 -2.83
CA HIS A 20 5.48 -5.28 -1.46
C HIS A 20 5.77 -4.15 -0.50
N PHE A 21 4.72 -3.70 0.19
CA PHE A 21 4.80 -2.61 1.16
C PHE A 21 4.14 -2.96 2.49
N ARG A 22 4.69 -2.43 3.59
CA ARG A 22 4.09 -2.50 4.93
C ARG A 22 3.50 -1.15 5.32
N LEU A 23 2.39 -1.19 6.06
CA LEU A 23 1.80 0.00 6.68
C LEU A 23 2.70 0.48 7.82
N ILE A 24 3.11 1.74 7.77
CA ILE A 24 3.87 2.37 8.85
C ILE A 24 3.07 3.46 9.58
N LEU A 25 2.18 4.16 8.87
CA LEU A 25 1.35 5.21 9.45
C LEU A 25 0.01 5.31 8.73
N GLN A 26 -1.00 5.82 9.43
CA GLN A 26 -2.27 6.20 8.84
C GLN A 26 -2.79 7.46 9.51
N GLY A 27 -3.54 8.27 8.77
CA GLY A 27 -4.04 9.54 9.30
C GLY A 27 -5.15 10.15 8.44
N GLY A 28 -5.57 11.35 8.82
CA GLY A 28 -6.65 12.08 8.16
C GLY A 28 -8.05 11.70 8.64
N LYS A 29 -9.07 12.30 8.02
CA LYS A 29 -10.48 12.14 8.41
C LYS A 29 -11.37 12.07 7.17
N GLY A 30 -12.44 11.26 7.23
CA GLY A 30 -13.38 11.14 6.11
C GLY A 30 -12.69 10.82 4.79
N GLN A 31 -12.83 11.72 3.80
CA GLN A 31 -12.25 11.57 2.45
C GLN A 31 -10.77 11.95 2.35
N SER A 32 -10.21 12.65 3.35
CA SER A 32 -8.79 13.01 3.41
C SER A 32 -7.93 11.95 4.12
N ARG A 33 -8.49 10.77 4.36
CA ARG A 33 -7.75 9.64 4.94
C ARG A 33 -6.62 9.23 4.03
N TRP A 34 -5.48 8.91 4.63
CA TRP A 34 -4.28 8.48 3.94
C TRP A 34 -3.54 7.43 4.75
N VAL A 35 -2.72 6.66 4.05
CA VAL A 35 -1.78 5.71 4.64
C VAL A 35 -0.37 6.06 4.19
N GLU A 36 0.61 5.73 5.00
CA GLU A 36 2.00 5.73 4.61
C GLU A 36 2.49 4.29 4.59
N LEU A 37 3.00 3.89 3.44
CA LEU A 37 3.51 2.58 3.14
C LEU A 37 5.02 2.65 2.93
N GLU A 38 5.73 1.65 3.40
CA GLU A 38 7.18 1.51 3.24
C GLU A 38 7.49 0.23 2.50
N ALA A 39 8.40 0.27 1.52
CA ALA A 39 8.80 -0.92 0.78
C ALA A 39 9.47 -1.91 1.74
N VAL A 40 9.13 -3.20 1.61
CA VAL A 40 9.65 -4.24 2.51
C VAL A 40 11.17 -4.40 2.39
N LEU A 41 11.70 -4.21 1.18
CA LEU A 41 13.12 -4.42 0.87
C LEU A 41 13.97 -3.16 1.00
N ASP A 42 13.37 -1.97 1.12
CA ASP A 42 14.09 -0.71 1.29
C ASP A 42 13.24 0.31 2.06
N SER A 43 13.64 0.59 3.30
CA SER A 43 12.91 1.53 4.18
C SER A 43 12.98 2.99 3.74
N ASN A 44 13.87 3.33 2.79
CA ASN A 44 13.94 4.68 2.23
C ASN A 44 12.83 4.93 1.21
N VAL A 45 12.24 3.87 0.66
CA VAL A 45 11.12 3.98 -0.28
C VAL A 45 9.81 4.01 0.50
N ARG A 46 9.22 5.21 0.55
CA ARG A 46 7.94 5.47 1.23
C ARG A 46 6.93 6.11 0.29
N LEU A 47 5.69 5.68 0.41
CA LEU A 47 4.57 6.15 -0.37
C LEU A 47 3.47 6.63 0.57
N ARG A 48 3.01 7.86 0.39
CA ARG A 48 1.79 8.35 1.03
C ARG A 48 0.63 8.24 0.04
N ILE A 49 -0.37 7.42 0.38
CA ILE A 49 -1.45 7.04 -0.53
C ILE A 49 -2.78 7.46 0.06
N ASN A 50 -3.65 8.04 -0.78
CA ASN A 50 -5.00 8.35 -0.38
C ASN A 50 -5.79 7.04 -0.12
N TRP A 51 -6.58 7.00 0.94
CA TRP A 51 -7.37 5.82 1.29
C TRP A 51 -8.34 5.39 0.17
N ASN A 52 -8.87 6.32 -0.62
CA ASN A 52 -9.74 5.99 -1.74
C ASN A 52 -9.00 5.35 -2.90
N GLU A 53 -7.72 5.68 -3.11
CA GLU A 53 -6.86 5.01 -4.08
C GLU A 53 -6.48 3.61 -3.58
N LEU A 54 -6.08 3.49 -2.31
CA LEU A 54 -5.66 2.22 -1.71
C LEU A 54 -6.74 1.14 -1.74
N LYS A 55 -8.02 1.54 -1.73
CA LYS A 55 -9.16 0.62 -1.86
C LYS A 55 -9.37 0.09 -3.28
N LYS A 56 -8.76 0.70 -4.29
CA LYS A 56 -8.91 0.26 -5.69
C LYS A 56 -8.07 -0.98 -5.91
N GLN A 57 -8.74 -2.12 -6.09
CA GLN A 57 -8.08 -3.42 -6.29
C GLN A 57 -7.24 -3.48 -7.57
N GLU A 58 -7.56 -2.64 -8.56
CA GLU A 58 -6.76 -2.45 -9.79
C GLU A 58 -5.38 -1.82 -9.54
N LEU A 59 -5.17 -1.21 -8.36
CA LEU A 59 -3.91 -0.57 -7.96
C LEU A 59 -3.25 -1.32 -6.81
N TRP A 60 -4.05 -1.76 -5.83
CA TRP A 60 -3.57 -2.27 -4.56
C TRP A 60 -4.38 -3.48 -4.08
N THR A 61 -3.67 -4.51 -3.61
CA THR A 61 -4.27 -5.65 -2.94
C THR A 61 -3.78 -5.71 -1.50
N SER A 62 -4.68 -5.94 -0.54
CA SER A 62 -4.29 -6.14 0.85
C SER A 62 -3.57 -7.47 1.03
N GLY A 63 -2.56 -7.50 1.89
CA GLY A 63 -1.75 -8.69 2.15
C GLY A 63 -0.58 -8.84 1.18
N TRP A 64 0.18 -9.92 1.38
CA TRP A 64 1.25 -10.33 0.47
C TRP A 64 0.65 -11.15 -0.66
N GLN A 65 0.83 -10.68 -1.88
CA GLN A 65 0.47 -11.44 -3.07
C GLN A 65 1.75 -11.94 -3.74
N GLN A 66 1.69 -13.16 -4.25
CA GLN A 66 2.72 -13.68 -5.13
C GLN A 66 2.71 -12.84 -6.41
N LEU A 67 3.89 -12.37 -6.82
CA LEU A 67 4.01 -11.64 -8.07
C LEU A 67 3.91 -12.64 -9.23
N PRO A 68 3.34 -12.23 -10.38
CA PRO A 68 3.46 -13.04 -11.58
C PRO A 68 4.94 -13.32 -11.87
N PRO A 69 5.28 -14.47 -12.48
CA PRO A 69 6.64 -14.72 -12.96
C PRO A 69 7.11 -13.56 -13.84
N ASP A 70 8.38 -13.22 -13.76
CA ASP A 70 9.01 -12.36 -14.76
C ASP A 70 8.97 -13.10 -16.10
N GLU A 71 8.48 -12.43 -17.15
CA GLU A 71 8.49 -12.94 -18.54
C GLU A 71 9.90 -13.02 -19.12
#